data_AF-A0A9E4CTZ7-F1
#
_entry.id   AF-A0A9E4CTZ7-F1
#
_cell.length_a   1.000
_cell.length_b   1.000
_cell.length_c   1.000
_cell.angle_alpha   90.00
_cell.angle_beta   90.00
_cell.angle_gamma   90.00
#
_symmetry.space_group_name_H-M   'P 1'
#
loop_
_entity.id
_entity.type
_entity.pdbx_description
1 polymer ?
#
loop_
_entity_poly.entity_id
_entity_poly.type
_entity_poly.pdbx_seq_one_letter_code
_entity_poly.pdbx_strand_id
1 'polypeptide(L)'
;MALDHRTTPYGTPALTALRAVVDELQEGHPLTPVTVLVHSNAVGVAARRWLAAHGGVAAAQFITTFRLAELLGGPALVREGRRPVSTPVIEVAARGA
;
A
#
# COMPACT_ATOMS: atom_id res chain seq x y z
N MET A 1 -7.67 0.98 -18.85
CA MET A 1 -7.07 1.74 -17.73
C MET A 1 -5.63 2.02 -18.11
N ALA A 2 -5.26 3.29 -18.28
CA ALA A 2 -3.87 3.66 -18.54
C ALA A 2 -3.11 3.65 -17.21
N LEU A 3 -1.91 3.08 -17.20
CA LEU A 3 -0.99 3.16 -16.06
C LEU A 3 -0.07 4.35 -16.29
N ASP A 4 -0.03 5.27 -15.32
CA ASP A 4 1.01 6.31 -15.26
C ASP A 4 2.22 5.77 -14.49
N HIS A 5 3.42 6.15 -14.91
CA HIS A 5 4.67 5.72 -14.28
C HIS A 5 5.57 6.92 -14.03
N ARG A 6 5.90 7.15 -12.75
CA ARG A 6 6.79 8.21 -12.30
C ARG A 6 7.96 7.58 -11.54
N THR A 7 9.18 7.85 -11.99
CA THR A 7 10.40 7.43 -11.29
C THR A 7 10.96 8.56 -10.44
N THR A 8 11.42 8.24 -9.24
CA THR A 8 12.02 9.23 -8.33
C THR A 8 13.28 8.67 -7.68
N PRO A 9 14.24 9.53 -7.29
CA PRO A 9 15.29 9.11 -6.36
C PRO A 9 14.71 8.65 -5.02
N TYR A 10 15.47 7.84 -4.28
CA TYR A 10 15.10 7.41 -2.93
C TYR A 10 15.14 8.57 -1.91
N GLY A 11 14.47 8.38 -0.77
CA GLY A 11 14.44 9.33 0.33
C GLY A 11 13.37 10.41 0.17
N THR A 12 13.68 11.64 0.58
CA THR A 12 12.74 12.78 0.52
C THR A 12 12.11 13.01 -0.85
N PRO A 13 12.84 12.91 -1.99
CA PRO A 13 12.22 13.09 -3.30
C PRO A 13 11.04 12.16 -3.57
N ALA A 14 11.14 10.88 -3.16
CA ALA A 14 10.04 9.92 -3.30
C ALA A 14 8.81 10.31 -2.45
N LEU A 15 9.03 10.85 -1.26
CA LEU A 15 7.95 11.25 -0.35
C LEU A 15 7.25 12.53 -0.84
N THR A 16 8.01 13.49 -1.37
CA THR A 16 7.45 14.69 -2.02
C THR A 16 6.63 14.33 -3.26
N ALA A 17 7.13 13.40 -4.08
CA ALA A 17 6.37 12.92 -5.24
C ALA A 17 5.09 12.18 -4.83
N LEU A 18 5.15 11.36 -3.77
CA LEU A 18 3.97 10.71 -3.22
C LEU A 18 2.94 11.74 -2.74
N ARG A 19 3.36 12.81 -2.05
CA ARG A 19 2.47 13.91 -1.64
C ARG A 19 1.78 14.54 -2.84
N ALA A 20 2.53 14.87 -3.88
CA ALA A 20 1.98 15.49 -5.09
C ALA A 20 0.91 14.59 -5.76
N VAL A 21 1.19 13.28 -5.91
CA VAL A 21 0.23 12.33 -6.48
C VAL A 21 -1.03 12.20 -5.62
N VAL A 22 -0.89 12.16 -4.29
CA VAL A 22 -2.05 12.10 -3.40
C VAL A 22 -2.90 13.36 -3.55
N ASP A 23 -2.28 14.54 -3.62
CA ASP A 23 -3.00 15.81 -3.81
C ASP A 23 -3.72 15.86 -5.15
N GLU A 24 -3.04 15.45 -6.22
CA GLU A 24 -3.63 15.34 -7.56
C GLU A 24 -4.85 14.42 -7.56
N LEU A 25 -4.79 13.26 -6.89
CA LEU A 25 -5.91 12.34 -6.80
C LEU A 25 -7.05 12.84 -5.90
N GLN A 26 -6.73 13.63 -4.88
CA GLN A 26 -7.72 14.16 -3.96
C GLN A 26 -8.41 15.41 -4.50
N GLU A 27 -7.79 16.15 -5.43
CA GLU A 27 -8.35 17.34 -6.09
C GLU A 27 -8.94 18.36 -5.10
N GLY A 28 -8.27 18.55 -3.95
CA GLY A 28 -8.74 19.46 -2.89
C GLY A 28 -9.87 18.91 -2.02
N HIS A 29 -10.25 17.64 -2.19
CA HIS A 29 -11.19 16.90 -1.35
C HIS A 29 -10.43 15.87 -0.48
N PRO A 30 -10.03 16.22 0.76
CA PRO A 30 -9.14 15.38 1.57
C PRO A 30 -9.70 14.01 1.95
N LEU A 31 -11.02 13.82 1.78
CA LEU A 31 -11.71 12.56 2.07
C LEU A 31 -11.86 11.66 0.85
N THR A 32 -11.39 12.08 -0.33
CA THR A 32 -11.29 11.21 -1.50
C THR A 32 -10.36 10.04 -1.18
N PRO A 33 -10.84 8.77 -1.22
CA PRO A 33 -10.06 7.63 -0.80
C PRO A 33 -8.88 7.36 -1.73
N VAL A 34 -7.69 7.23 -1.17
CA VAL A 34 -6.46 6.86 -1.90
C VAL A 34 -5.86 5.60 -1.30
N THR A 35 -5.50 4.65 -2.16
CA THR A 35 -4.82 3.41 -1.76
C THR A 35 -3.39 3.43 -2.25
N VAL A 36 -2.44 3.45 -1.32
CA VAL A 36 -1.01 3.44 -1.61
C VAL A 36 -0.47 2.03 -1.37
N LEU A 37 0.05 1.41 -2.42
CA LEU A 37 0.75 0.13 -2.32
C LEU A 37 2.20 0.37 -1.91
N VAL A 38 2.64 -0.31 -0.86
CA VAL A 38 4.00 -0.20 -0.33
C VAL A 38 4.69 -1.55 -0.30
N HIS A 39 6.02 -1.53 -0.38
CA HIS A 39 6.83 -2.75 -0.30
C HIS A 39 6.67 -3.47 1.05
N SER A 40 6.61 -2.71 2.16
CA SER A 40 6.46 -3.25 3.50
C SER A 40 5.67 -2.31 4.41
N ASN A 41 5.15 -2.86 5.52
CA ASN A 41 4.45 -2.05 6.52
C ASN A 41 5.33 -0.94 7.09
N ALA A 42 6.63 -1.17 7.25
CA ALA A 42 7.57 -0.17 7.73
C ALA A 42 7.66 1.03 6.78
N VAL A 43 7.70 0.80 5.46
CA VAL A 43 7.67 1.87 4.44
C VAL A 43 6.36 2.65 4.52
N GLY A 44 5.22 1.96 4.68
CA GLY A 44 3.92 2.61 4.84
C GLY A 44 3.84 3.51 6.07
N VAL A 45 4.35 3.04 7.21
CA VAL A 45 4.41 3.83 8.45
C VAL A 45 5.32 5.04 8.29
N ALA A 46 6.52 4.86 7.71
CA ALA A 46 7.46 5.94 7.48
C ALA A 46 6.86 7.03 6.56
N ALA A 47 6.26 6.62 5.43
CA ALA A 47 5.61 7.54 4.50
C ALA A 47 4.44 8.28 5.14
N ARG A 48 3.56 7.58 5.87
CA ARG A 48 2.42 8.19 6.56
C ARG A 48 2.88 9.19 7.63
N ARG A 49 3.92 8.87 8.41
CA ARG A 49 4.49 9.78 9.41
C ARG A 49 5.07 11.02 8.77
N TRP A 50 5.79 10.86 7.66
CA TRP A 50 6.32 12.00 6.93
C TRP A 50 5.19 12.90 6.41
N LEU A 51 4.18 12.34 5.74
CA LEU A 51 3.01 13.12 5.28
C LEU A 51 2.29 13.83 6.43
N ALA A 52 2.12 13.15 7.57
CA ALA A 52 1.53 13.74 8.77
C ALA A 52 2.32 14.97 9.27
N ALA A 53 3.65 14.91 9.25
CA ALA A 53 4.52 16.02 9.61
C ALA A 53 4.53 17.16 8.56
N HIS A 54 4.07 16.91 7.33
CA HIS A 54 4.12 17.84 6.19
C HIS A 54 2.73 18.18 5.66
N GLY A 55 1.81 18.53 6.57
CA GLY A 55 0.46 19.00 6.22
C GLY A 55 -0.65 17.97 6.37
N GLY A 56 -0.36 16.77 6.88
CA GLY A 56 -1.37 15.75 7.12
C GLY A 56 -1.70 14.91 5.89
N VAL A 57 -2.37 13.78 6.13
CA VAL A 57 -3.01 12.99 5.08
C VAL A 57 -4.28 12.34 5.63
N ALA A 58 -5.39 12.48 4.92
CA ALA A 58 -6.68 11.89 5.25
C ALA A 58 -7.13 10.93 4.14
N ALA A 59 -8.00 9.98 4.49
CA ALA A 59 -8.54 8.96 3.58
C ALA A 59 -7.51 8.16 2.75
N ALA A 60 -6.23 8.17 3.15
CA ALA A 60 -5.17 7.39 2.52
C ALA A 60 -4.88 6.12 3.34
N GLN A 61 -5.04 4.97 2.69
CA GLN A 61 -4.62 3.68 3.23
C GLN A 61 -3.29 3.25 2.61
N PHE A 62 -2.42 2.66 3.45
CA PHE A 62 -1.11 2.14 3.03
C PHE A 62 -1.13 0.63 3.26
N ILE A 63 -1.10 -0.14 2.18
CA ILE A 63 -1.18 -1.60 2.25
C ILE A 63 -0.08 -2.23 1.41
N THR A 64 0.34 -3.43 1.79
CA THR A 64 1.26 -4.21 0.97
C THR A 64 0.53 -4.85 -0.20
N THR A 65 1.28 -5.26 -1.23
CA THR A 65 0.74 -6.04 -2.36
C THR A 65 0.10 -7.35 -1.89
N PHE A 66 0.71 -8.02 -0.91
CA PHE A 66 0.14 -9.21 -0.28
C PHE A 66 -1.22 -8.91 0.36
N ARG A 67 -1.33 -7.80 1.11
CA ARG A 67 -2.60 -7.41 1.74
C ARG A 67 -3.67 -7.05 0.71
N LEU A 68 -3.31 -6.40 -0.40
CA LEU A 68 -4.23 -6.17 -1.50
C LEU A 68 -4.76 -7.50 -2.07
N ALA A 69 -3.88 -8.46 -2.30
CA ALA A 69 -4.27 -9.77 -2.81
C ALA A 69 -5.24 -10.50 -1.85
N GLU A 70 -5.00 -10.43 -0.53
CA GLU A 70 -5.92 -10.96 0.46
C GLU A 70 -7.29 -10.28 0.43
N LEU A 71 -7.33 -8.94 0.30
CA LEU A 71 -8.59 -8.20 0.25
C LEU A 71 -9.42 -8.55 -0.99
N LEU A 72 -8.76 -8.78 -2.13
CA LEU A 72 -9.43 -9.14 -3.38
C LEU A 72 -9.83 -10.62 -3.43
N GLY A 73 -8.95 -11.52 -3.01
CA GLY A 73 -9.11 -12.97 -3.17
C GLY A 73 -9.66 -13.69 -1.94
N GLY A 74 -9.48 -13.15 -0.73
CA GLY A 74 -9.85 -13.77 0.53
C GLY A 74 -11.31 -14.25 0.59
N PRO A 75 -12.30 -13.41 0.23
CA PRO A 75 -13.70 -13.83 0.22
C PRO A 75 -13.99 -15.03 -0.68
N ALA A 76 -13.29 -15.15 -1.82
CA ALA A 76 -13.44 -16.30 -2.72
C ALA A 76 -12.84 -17.57 -2.12
N LEU A 77 -11.63 -17.47 -1.59
CA LEU A 77 -10.93 -18.59 -0.96
C LEU A 77 -11.71 -19.14 0.25
N VAL A 78 -12.32 -18.27 1.05
CA VAL A 78 -13.17 -18.68 2.18
C VAL A 78 -14.41 -19.44 1.71
N ARG A 79 -15.06 -19.00 0.62
CA ARG A 79 -16.19 -19.73 0.01
C ARG A 79 -15.80 -21.12 -0.48
N GLU A 80 -14.54 -21.30 -0.88
CA GLU A 80 -13.97 -22.60 -1.28
C GLU A 80 -13.50 -23.43 -0.07
N GLY A 81 -13.76 -22.99 1.17
CA GLY A 81 -13.35 -23.69 2.39
C GLY A 81 -11.86 -23.57 2.71
N ARG A 82 -11.11 -22.72 2.00
CA ARG A 82 -9.68 -22.51 2.24
C ARG A 82 -9.48 -21.59 3.44
N ARG A 83 -8.43 -21.87 4.22
CA ARG A 83 -8.05 -21.07 5.40
C ARG A 83 -6.80 -20.23 5.10
N PRO A 84 -6.67 -19.05 5.72
CA PRO A 84 -5.44 -18.27 5.64
C PRO A 84 -4.25 -19.11 6.09
N VAL A 85 -3.18 -19.06 5.31
CA VAL A 85 -1.91 -19.69 5.67
C VAL A 85 -1.11 -18.71 6.53
N SER A 86 -0.51 -19.20 7.60
CA SER A 86 0.28 -18.35 8.49
C SER A 86 1.65 -18.03 7.88
N THR A 87 2.22 -16.86 8.21
CA THR A 87 3.54 -16.45 7.74
C THR A 87 4.63 -17.52 7.93
N PRO A 88 4.71 -18.23 9.08
CA PRO A 88 5.68 -19.30 9.24
C PRO A 88 5.54 -20.43 8.20
N VAL A 89 4.33 -20.78 7.78
CA VAL A 89 4.09 -21.81 6.75
C VAL A 89 4.58 -21.34 5.39
N ILE A 90 4.34 -20.06 5.05
CA ILE A 90 4.85 -19.46 3.81
C ILE A 90 6.39 -19.50 3.80
N GLU A 91 7.02 -19.12 4.91
CA GLU A 91 8.48 -19.08 4.99
C GLU A 91 9.12 -20.47 4.88
N VAL A 92 8.53 -21.49 5.51
CA VAL A 92 9.00 -22.88 5.38
C VAL A 92 8.86 -23.37 3.94
N ALA A 93 7.73 -23.09 3.29
CA ALA A 93 7.50 -23.48 1.91
C ALA A 93 8.48 -22.79 0.94
N ALA A 94 8.73 -21.50 1.13
CA ALA A 94 9.67 -20.74 0.30
C ALA A 94 11.13 -21.20 0.47
N ARG A 95 11.51 -21.70 1.66
CA ARG A 95 12.84 -22.28 1.90
C ARG A 95 13.03 -23.68 1.32
N GLY A 96 11.93 -24.38 1.04
CA GLY A 96 11.93 -25.72 0.44
C GLY A 96 11.71 -25.74 -1.08
N ALA A 97 11.52 -24.57 -1.71
CA ALA A 97 11.37 -24.38 -3.15
C ALA A 97 12.70 -24.02 -3.80
#